data_AF-A0A660RRU2-F1
#
_entry.id   AF-A0A660RRU2-F1
#
_cell.length_a   1.000
_cell.length_b   1.000
_cell.length_c   1.000
_cell.angle_alpha   90.00
_cell.angle_beta   90.00
_cell.angle_gamma   90.00
#
_symmetry.space_group_name_H-M   'P 1'
#
loop_
_entity.id
_entity.type
_entity.pdbx_description
1 polymer ?
#
loop_
_entity_poly.entity_id
_entity_poly.type
_entity_poly.pdbx_seq_one_letter_code
_entity_poly.pdbx_strand_id
1 'polypeptide(L)'
;GYGIMVGDKNPHHPTPENKFNPMQQVAYLMIMIVCIPLQLITGLILWDPVKFQFLANILGGIQIVSLIHVGLWVFFAAFMIVHFYLATLGHTPLAHIIAMITGYEEEHEEH
;
A
#
# COMPACT_ATOMS: atom_id res chain seq x y z
N GLY A 1 -16.38 4.93 -15.23
CA GLY A 1 -15.68 3.94 -14.39
C GLY A 1 -15.54 2.57 -15.03
N TYR A 2 -15.22 2.48 -16.34
CA TYR A 2 -15.01 1.20 -17.04
C TYR A 2 -13.88 1.27 -18.11
N GLY A 3 -12.95 2.24 -18.03
CA GLY A 3 -11.89 2.41 -19.04
C GLY A 3 -10.62 1.59 -18.77
N ILE A 4 -10.19 1.50 -17.51
CA ILE A 4 -8.89 0.87 -17.17
C ILE A 4 -8.93 -0.65 -17.28
N MET A 5 -10.12 -1.27 -17.20
CA MET A 5 -10.30 -2.71 -17.36
C MET A 5 -10.42 -3.16 -18.82
N VAL A 6 -10.51 -2.22 -19.78
CA VAL A 6 -10.78 -2.48 -21.20
C VAL A 6 -9.57 -2.17 -22.10
N GLY A 7 -8.46 -1.68 -21.53
CA GLY A 7 -7.24 -1.36 -22.27
C GLY A 7 -7.20 0.05 -22.86
N ASP A 8 -8.03 0.98 -22.34
CA ASP A 8 -7.89 2.40 -22.71
C ASP A 8 -6.60 3.00 -22.12
N LYS A 9 -5.97 3.86 -22.94
CA LYS A 9 -4.74 4.59 -22.58
C LYS A 9 -4.99 5.46 -21.35
N ASN A 10 -4.11 5.34 -20.37
CA ASN A 10 -4.20 6.07 -19.11
C ASN A 10 -4.14 7.60 -19.41
N PRO A 11 -5.13 8.43 -19.01
CA PRO A 11 -5.14 9.87 -19.31
C PRO A 11 -4.05 10.65 -18.57
N HIS A 12 -3.38 10.01 -17.61
CA HIS A 12 -2.30 10.60 -16.84
C HIS A 12 -0.95 10.25 -17.48
N HIS A 13 -0.32 11.27 -18.06
CA HIS A 13 1.09 11.25 -18.41
C HIS A 13 1.91 11.62 -17.17
N PRO A 14 2.71 10.70 -16.60
CA PRO A 14 3.53 11.01 -15.43
C PRO A 14 4.62 12.00 -15.82
N THR A 15 4.51 13.25 -15.37
CA THR A 15 5.62 14.21 -15.40
C THR A 15 6.47 14.05 -14.13
N PRO A 16 7.74 14.49 -14.10
CA PRO A 16 8.59 14.39 -12.90
C PRO A 16 7.97 15.00 -11.64
N GLU A 17 7.07 15.97 -11.81
CA GLU A 17 6.33 16.66 -10.74
C GLU A 17 5.00 15.96 -10.35
N ASN A 18 4.45 15.10 -11.22
CA ASN A 18 3.17 14.39 -11.02
C ASN A 18 3.27 12.91 -11.43
N LYS A 19 4.18 12.19 -10.78
CA LYS A 19 4.48 10.78 -11.06
C LYS A 19 3.37 9.80 -10.68
N PHE A 20 2.46 10.17 -9.77
CA PHE A 20 1.44 9.27 -9.23
C PHE A 20 0.02 9.71 -9.61
N ASN A 21 -0.83 8.75 -9.98
CA ASN A 21 -2.26 8.97 -10.10
C ASN A 21 -2.80 9.44 -8.73
N PRO A 22 -3.68 10.47 -8.65
CA PRO A 22 -4.29 10.92 -7.40
C PRO A 22 -4.83 9.79 -6.50
N MET A 23 -5.34 8.71 -7.11
CA MET A 23 -5.78 7.53 -6.38
C MET A 23 -4.64 6.77 -5.68
N GLN A 24 -3.48 6.65 -6.31
CA GLN A 24 -2.29 6.02 -5.73
C GLN A 24 -1.66 6.89 -4.64
N GLN A 25 -1.68 8.22 -4.80
CA GLN A 25 -1.16 9.15 -3.79
C GLN A 25 -1.99 9.11 -2.50
N VAL A 26 -3.33 9.08 -2.62
CA VAL A 26 -4.23 8.93 -1.46
C VAL A 26 -4.04 7.58 -0.80
N ALA A 27 -3.93 6.50 -1.57
CA ALA A 27 -3.67 5.17 -1.04
C ALA A 27 -2.34 5.10 -0.26
N TYR A 28 -1.28 5.71 -0.78
CA TYR A 28 0.01 5.80 -0.12
C TYR A 28 -0.07 6.56 1.21
N LEU A 29 -0.74 7.72 1.22
CA LEU A 29 -0.91 8.52 2.43
C LEU A 29 -1.68 7.74 3.51
N MET A 30 -2.78 7.10 3.13
CA MET A 30 -3.59 6.29 4.03
C MET A 30 -2.80 5.12 4.61
N ILE A 31 -2.07 4.38 3.77
CA ILE A 31 -1.27 3.24 4.22
C ILE A 31 -0.16 3.70 5.16
N MET A 32 0.57 4.75 4.79
CA MET A 32 1.74 5.23 5.53
C MET A 32 1.38 5.85 6.88
N ILE A 33 0.38 6.74 6.91
CA ILE A 33 0.05 7.54 8.11
C ILE A 33 -0.94 6.82 9.03
N VAL A 34 -1.76 5.92 8.49
CA VAL A 34 -2.83 5.28 9.28
C VAL A 34 -2.56 3.78 9.45
N CYS A 35 -2.49 3.02 8.35
CA CYS A 35 -2.46 1.56 8.44
C CYS A 35 -1.18 1.03 9.09
N ILE A 36 -0.01 1.53 8.68
CA ILE A 36 1.30 1.12 9.22
C ILE A 36 1.41 1.40 10.72
N PRO A 37 1.21 2.64 11.23
CA PRO A 37 1.34 2.90 12.66
C PRO A 37 0.30 2.14 13.48
N LEU A 38 -0.92 1.97 12.97
CA LEU A 38 -1.94 1.18 13.67
C LEU A 38 -1.54 -0.30 13.76
N GLN A 39 -0.95 -0.86 12.71
CA GLN A 39 -0.41 -2.23 12.73
C GLN A 39 0.73 -2.38 13.74
N LEU A 40 1.63 -1.39 13.83
CA LEU A 40 2.73 -1.39 14.78
C LEU A 40 2.24 -1.27 16.23
N ILE A 41 1.31 -0.36 16.51
CA ILE A 41 0.75 -0.16 17.86
C ILE A 41 0.03 -1.41 18.33
N THR A 42 -0.85 -1.98 17.49
CA THR A 42 -1.59 -3.20 17.83
C THR A 42 -0.64 -4.39 18.02
N GLY A 43 0.41 -4.52 17.20
CA GLY A 43 1.44 -5.56 17.36
C GLY A 43 2.25 -5.40 18.64
N LEU A 44 2.60 -4.16 19.01
CA LEU A 44 3.34 -3.86 20.25
C LEU A 44 2.52 -4.22 21.49
N ILE A 45 1.22 -3.93 21.47
CA ILE A 45 0.30 -4.29 22.57
C ILE A 45 0.21 -5.82 22.71
N LEU A 46 0.15 -6.55 21.59
CA LEU A 46 0.08 -8.01 21.60
C LEU A 46 1.40 -8.68 21.98
N TRP A 47 2.53 -8.00 21.82
CA TRP A 47 3.84 -8.52 22.27
C TRP A 47 3.87 -8.69 23.79
N ASP A 48 3.56 -7.63 24.55
CA ASP A 48 3.54 -7.67 26.01
C ASP A 48 2.18 -7.19 26.56
N PRO A 49 1.17 -8.07 26.56
CA PRO A 49 -0.19 -7.70 26.96
C PRO A 49 -0.30 -7.32 28.44
N VAL A 50 0.69 -7.69 29.26
CA VAL A 50 0.72 -7.35 30.70
C VAL A 50 1.22 -5.92 30.89
N LYS A 51 2.30 -5.50 30.20
CA LYS A 51 2.77 -4.11 30.28
C LYS A 51 1.85 -3.13 29.58
N PHE A 52 1.26 -3.51 28.46
CA PHE A 52 0.40 -2.64 27.65
C PHE A 52 -1.09 -2.80 27.94
N GLN A 53 -1.46 -3.39 29.08
CA GLN A 53 -2.85 -3.64 29.46
C GLN A 53 -3.69 -2.36 29.50
N PHE A 54 -3.10 -1.23 29.89
CA PHE A 54 -3.76 0.09 29.86
C PHE A 54 -4.16 0.50 28.43
N LEU A 55 -3.25 0.34 27.47
CA LEU A 55 -3.51 0.65 26.06
C LEU A 55 -4.52 -0.33 25.45
N ALA A 56 -4.42 -1.61 25.80
CA ALA A 56 -5.40 -2.61 25.39
C ALA A 56 -6.81 -2.27 25.90
N ASN A 57 -6.93 -1.83 27.15
CA ASN A 57 -8.22 -1.46 27.74
C ASN A 57 -8.85 -0.22 27.07
N ILE A 58 -8.05 0.79 26.72
CA ILE A 58 -8.56 1.97 25.97
C ILE A 58 -9.10 1.57 24.59
N LEU A 59 -8.43 0.63 23.92
CA LEU A 59 -8.83 0.12 22.61
C LEU A 59 -9.99 -0.89 22.65
N GLY A 60 -10.56 -1.17 23.84
CA GLY A 60 -11.70 -2.07 24.01
C GLY A 60 -11.33 -3.52 24.37
N GLY A 61 -10.10 -3.74 24.81
CA GLY A 61 -9.58 -5.01 25.32
C GLY A 61 -8.71 -5.77 24.33
N ILE A 62 -7.97 -6.75 24.84
CA ILE A 62 -7.00 -7.55 24.07
C ILE A 62 -7.68 -8.27 22.88
N GLN A 63 -8.92 -8.72 23.06
CA GLN A 63 -9.67 -9.39 21.99
C GLN A 63 -9.93 -8.48 20.79
N ILE A 64 -10.33 -7.22 21.03
CA ILE A 64 -10.59 -6.25 19.96
C ILE A 64 -9.27 -5.86 19.28
N VAL A 65 -8.21 -5.60 20.06
CA VAL A 65 -6.87 -5.31 19.52
C VAL A 65 -6.37 -6.45 18.62
N SER A 66 -6.55 -7.70 19.05
CA SER A 66 -6.19 -8.89 18.26
C SER A 66 -6.97 -8.97 16.96
N LEU A 67 -8.28 -8.74 17.00
CA LEU A 67 -9.13 -8.76 15.80
C LEU A 67 -8.72 -7.65 14.79
N ILE A 68 -8.42 -6.45 15.28
CA ILE A 68 -7.92 -5.35 14.44
C ILE A 68 -6.57 -5.71 13.83
N HIS A 69 -5.64 -6.25 14.61
CA HIS A 69 -4.30 -6.62 14.14
C HIS A 69 -4.35 -7.70 13.05
N VAL A 70 -5.17 -8.74 13.26
CA VAL A 70 -5.36 -9.81 12.28
C VAL A 70 -6.07 -9.28 11.04
N GLY A 71 -7.09 -8.43 11.20
CA GLY A 71 -7.80 -7.81 10.08
C GLY A 71 -6.88 -6.96 9.20
N LEU A 72 -6.01 -6.14 9.82
CA LEU A 72 -4.99 -5.38 9.11
C LEU A 72 -3.94 -6.29 8.46
N TRP A 73 -3.52 -7.36 9.12
CA TRP A 73 -2.59 -8.33 8.53
C TRP A 73 -3.17 -8.97 7.25
N VAL A 74 -4.45 -9.37 7.27
CA VAL A 74 -5.13 -9.90 6.08
C VAL A 74 -5.22 -8.84 4.98
N PHE A 75 -5.56 -7.60 5.33
CA PHE A 75 -5.59 -6.48 4.39
C PHE A 75 -4.22 -6.26 3.74
N PHE A 76 -3.13 -6.24 4.51
CA PHE A 76 -1.78 -6.08 3.99
C PHE A 76 -1.33 -7.24 3.10
N ALA A 77 -1.69 -8.48 3.46
CA ALA A 77 -1.41 -9.65 2.64
C ALA A 77 -2.11 -9.54 1.26
N ALA A 78 -3.40 -9.19 1.25
CA ALA A 78 -4.14 -8.96 0.01
C ALA A 78 -3.59 -7.76 -0.80
N PHE A 79 -3.27 -6.66 -0.12
CA PHE A 79 -2.63 -5.49 -0.71
C PHE A 79 -1.32 -5.87 -1.39
N MET A 80 -0.50 -6.73 -0.80
CA MET A 80 0.78 -7.13 -1.39
C MET A 80 0.63 -7.93 -2.67
N ILE A 81 -0.38 -8.81 -2.73
CA ILE A 81 -0.70 -9.55 -3.97
C ILE A 81 -1.08 -8.58 -5.08
N VAL A 82 -1.99 -7.63 -4.78
CA VAL A 82 -2.43 -6.62 -5.76
C VAL A 82 -1.30 -5.67 -6.13
N HIS A 83 -0.48 -5.27 -5.17
CA HIS A 83 0.66 -4.38 -5.36
C HIS A 83 1.69 -5.01 -6.30
N PHE A 84 2.05 -6.27 -6.08
CA PHE A 84 2.93 -7.00 -6.99
C PHE A 84 2.31 -7.19 -8.36
N TYR A 85 1.02 -7.53 -8.44
CA TYR A 85 0.33 -7.64 -9.72
C TYR A 85 0.40 -6.33 -10.51
N LEU A 86 0.05 -5.19 -9.90
CA LEU A 86 0.14 -3.87 -10.53
C LEU A 86 1.59 -3.48 -10.85
N ALA A 87 2.56 -3.80 -9.99
CA ALA A 87 3.97 -3.56 -10.25
C ALA A 87 4.48 -4.36 -11.46
N THR A 88 3.90 -5.54 -11.73
CA THR A 88 4.25 -6.39 -12.88
C THR A 88 3.46 -6.07 -14.16
N LEU A 89 2.45 -5.19 -14.11
CA LEU A 89 1.63 -4.82 -15.27
C LEU A 89 2.26 -3.71 -16.16
N GLY A 90 3.50 -3.32 -15.90
CA GLY A 90 4.26 -2.44 -16.80
C GLY A 90 4.55 -3.08 -18.15
N HIS A 91 5.07 -2.28 -19.10
CA HIS A 91 5.42 -2.74 -20.46
C HIS A 91 6.32 -3.99 -20.47
N THR A 92 7.11 -4.17 -19.41
CA THR A 92 7.68 -5.46 -19.00
C THR A 92 7.49 -5.64 -17.49
N PRO A 93 7.29 -6.87 -16.97
CA PRO A 93 7.06 -7.13 -15.55
C PRO A 93 8.22 -6.70 -14.64
N LEU A 94 9.39 -6.41 -15.21
CA LEU A 94 10.53 -5.84 -14.51
C LEU A 94 10.74 -4.34 -14.76
N ALA A 95 10.07 -3.69 -15.70
CA ALA A 95 10.33 -2.27 -16.01
C ALA A 95 10.10 -1.36 -14.79
N HIS A 96 9.00 -1.55 -14.05
CA HIS A 96 8.75 -0.77 -12.83
C HIS A 96 9.70 -1.13 -11.67
N ILE A 97 10.14 -2.39 -11.59
CA ILE A 97 11.10 -2.84 -10.57
C ILE A 97 12.50 -2.30 -10.87
N ILE A 98 12.91 -2.33 -12.14
CA ILE A 98 14.16 -1.77 -12.64
C ILE A 98 14.12 -0.26 -12.50
N ALA A 99 13.04 0.43 -12.85
CA ALA A 99 12.93 1.88 -12.64
C ALA A 99 13.02 2.27 -11.15
N MET A 100 12.48 1.45 -10.23
CA MET A 100 12.65 1.66 -8.79
C MET A 100 14.10 1.48 -8.30
N ILE A 101 14.86 0.55 -8.90
CA ILE A 101 16.25 0.27 -8.51
C ILE A 101 17.24 1.23 -9.20
N THR A 102 16.97 1.57 -10.45
CA THR A 102 17.89 2.31 -11.33
C THR A 102 17.60 3.81 -11.33
N GLY A 103 16.42 4.23 -10.86
CA GLY A 103 16.00 5.64 -10.77
C GLY A 103 15.67 6.31 -12.10
N TYR A 104 15.94 5.63 -13.22
CA TYR A 104 15.60 6.06 -14.57
C TYR A 104 14.39 5.27 -15.07
N GLU A 105 13.36 5.98 -15.49
CA GLU A 105 12.26 5.43 -16.27
C GLU A 105 12.67 5.57 -17.72
N GLU A 106 12.74 4.46 -18.48
CA GLU A 106 13.00 4.55 -19.92
C GLU A 106 11.78 5.22 -20.57
N GLU A 107 11.87 6.54 -20.83
CA GLU A 107 10.96 7.23 -21.74
C GLU A 107 11.19 6.66 -23.14
N HIS A 108 10.38 5.69 -23.52
CA HIS A 108 10.17 5.44 -24.93
C HIS A 108 9.25 6.52 -25.47
N GLU A 109 9.85 7.44 -26.23
CA GLU A 109 9.16 8.28 -27.20
C GLU A 109 8.18 7.41 -27.99
N GLU A 110 6.89 7.55 -27.72
CA GLU A 110 5.88 7.14 -28.69
C GLU A 110 5.97 8.13 -29.86
N HIS A 111 6.32 7.61 -31.03
CA HIS A 111 6.24 8.31 -32.32
C HIS A 111 4.85 8.91 -32.56
#